data_AF-A1S3K5-F1
#
_entry.id   AF-A1S3K5-F1
#
_cell.length_a   1.000
_cell.length_b   1.000
_cell.length_c   1.000
_cell.angle_alpha   90.00
_cell.angle_beta   90.00
_cell.angle_gamma   90.00
#
_symmetry.space_group_name_H-M   'P 1'
#
loop_
_entity.id
_entity.type
_entity.pdbx_description
1 polymer ?
#
loop_
_entity_poly.entity_id
_entity_poly.type
_entity_poly.pdbx_seq_one_letter_code
_entity_poly.pdbx_strand_id
1 'polypeptide(L)'
;MALAQPYDPSRDEIFWRTAVANIRTGLENFNMLTPKFNIEPHHRISSAGSCFAQHIGNWLTQNDYSYNRSQLNSDEVSSFAFGNIYTPRSLLQWFVCSDDELSEHSVYFEAQSSRYFDLLLPKVADAGYPSLDELLAFRTLVMEETRAQLAQSECFIFTLGLIETWVDRNGICYPSCPGVKFGEYDPEKYQLKVFNYQEIFSDLSELFKQIKVVNPDIRFVLTVSPVPLTATATDDHVLVANGYSKSVLRAVAGAFCQGRDDVSYFPSFELITTPLPGDFRYLENRRTVSEKGVGYVMRHWATSLNGKQTPDASHIEAACDDEMLDAIKKDTSSELGTPLTLIGDSHFGKLAKSFERLGQSCCGGMVMNGSGFAEHKFTLTKDADIMVPLESAESRRLWQPIINNLDSLCRAQRLSESWVLTNIGLQTHKTVPEFIQWMRAERPERLNQIDIEDYLEFFDANMRDQMTIVFRLKEQGHRVMVISDTPFWQYFEDSKGMAPFVMAYMDAMEYAWQQMGVEFFHAARVFNEEVNDPMPYASTFISADGSRDYFHGGDSYYDWLAGKLLPLLKACRIW
;
A
#
# COMPACT_ATOMS: atom_id res chain seq x y z
N MET A 1 2.54 23.59 -21.93
CA MET A 1 3.00 22.19 -22.10
C MET A 1 2.60 21.46 -20.84
N ALA A 2 1.72 20.46 -20.92
CA ALA A 2 1.42 19.61 -19.78
C ALA A 2 2.73 18.94 -19.33
N LEU A 3 3.05 19.04 -18.05
CA LEU A 3 4.19 18.33 -17.46
C LEU A 3 3.95 16.83 -17.68
N ALA A 4 4.77 16.21 -18.51
CA ALA A 4 4.76 14.76 -18.66
C ALA A 4 5.10 14.15 -17.29
N GLN A 5 4.13 13.52 -16.64
CA GLN A 5 4.41 12.77 -15.41
C GLN A 5 5.24 11.54 -15.76
N PRO A 6 6.24 11.15 -14.93
CA PRO A 6 7.13 10.03 -15.23
C PRO A 6 6.46 8.66 -15.07
N TYR A 7 5.22 8.61 -14.56
CA TYR A 7 4.45 7.40 -14.35
C TYR A 7 3.43 7.23 -15.48
N ASP A 8 3.69 6.28 -16.37
CA ASP A 8 2.78 5.95 -17.46
C ASP A 8 1.59 5.10 -16.95
N PRO A 9 0.36 5.64 -16.90
CA PRO A 9 -0.81 4.92 -16.37
C PRO A 9 -1.12 3.61 -17.11
N SER A 10 -0.67 3.48 -18.36
CA SER A 10 -0.87 2.27 -19.18
C SER A 10 -0.03 1.08 -18.72
N ARG A 11 0.99 1.31 -17.89
CA ARG A 11 1.88 0.26 -17.36
C ARG A 11 1.31 -0.28 -16.05
N ASP A 12 0.79 -1.51 -16.05
CA ASP A 12 0.18 -2.12 -14.85
C ASP A 12 1.19 -2.49 -13.78
N GLU A 13 2.40 -2.85 -14.17
CA GLU A 13 3.48 -3.33 -13.31
C GLU A 13 4.10 -2.24 -12.41
N ILE A 14 3.95 -0.96 -12.76
CA ILE A 14 4.61 0.14 -12.03
C ILE A 14 3.74 0.68 -10.89
N PHE A 15 2.48 0.27 -10.80
CA PHE A 15 1.55 0.69 -9.74
C PHE A 15 1.20 -0.47 -8.82
N TRP A 16 1.34 -0.26 -7.52
CA TRP A 16 1.09 -1.29 -6.50
C TRP A 16 -0.28 -1.94 -6.63
N ARG A 17 -1.33 -1.15 -6.87
CA ARG A 17 -2.70 -1.65 -6.95
C ARG A 17 -2.85 -2.75 -8.00
N THR A 18 -2.34 -2.57 -9.20
CA THR A 18 -2.47 -3.54 -10.30
C THR A 18 -1.38 -4.58 -10.31
N ALA A 19 -0.14 -4.18 -10.01
CA ALA A 19 1.00 -5.08 -10.00
C ALA A 19 0.98 -6.04 -8.82
N VAL A 20 0.39 -5.63 -7.69
CA VAL A 20 0.38 -6.40 -6.44
C VAL A 20 -1.02 -6.60 -5.92
N ALA A 21 -1.75 -5.54 -5.57
CA ALA A 21 -2.99 -5.64 -4.79
C ALA A 21 -4.14 -6.38 -5.51
N ASN A 22 -4.20 -6.31 -6.84
CA ASN A 22 -5.22 -6.98 -7.65
C ASN A 22 -4.84 -8.42 -8.05
N ILE A 23 -3.56 -8.80 -7.92
CA ILE A 23 -3.09 -10.13 -8.30
C ILE A 23 -3.64 -11.17 -7.32
N ARG A 24 -4.36 -12.17 -7.84
CA ARG A 24 -4.86 -13.31 -7.06
C ARG A 24 -3.72 -14.28 -6.78
N THR A 25 -2.91 -13.98 -5.77
CA THR A 25 -1.74 -14.78 -5.37
C THR A 25 -2.12 -16.26 -5.19
N GLY A 26 -1.41 -17.14 -5.88
CA GLY A 26 -1.69 -18.59 -5.90
C GLY A 26 -2.58 -19.06 -7.06
N LEU A 27 -3.24 -18.13 -7.77
CA LEU A 27 -4.00 -18.38 -9.00
C LEU A 27 -3.39 -17.68 -10.21
N GLU A 28 -2.79 -16.50 -9.99
CA GLU A 28 -2.18 -15.66 -11.02
C GLU A 28 -0.70 -15.44 -10.72
N ASN A 29 0.08 -15.33 -11.79
CA ASN A 29 1.47 -14.90 -11.72
C ASN A 29 1.56 -13.37 -11.75
N PHE A 30 2.61 -12.84 -11.13
CA PHE A 30 2.96 -11.43 -11.28
C PHE A 30 3.52 -11.17 -12.69
N ASN A 31 3.06 -10.10 -13.33
CA ASN A 31 3.54 -9.69 -14.65
C ASN A 31 4.94 -9.07 -14.55
N MET A 32 5.79 -9.37 -15.53
CA MET A 32 7.12 -8.74 -15.73
C MET A 32 8.09 -8.85 -14.53
N LEU A 33 7.93 -9.88 -13.71
CA LEU A 33 8.93 -10.31 -12.73
C LEU A 33 9.82 -11.44 -13.28
N THR A 34 10.45 -11.20 -14.43
CA THR A 34 11.33 -12.14 -15.13
C THR A 34 12.75 -11.60 -15.26
N PRO A 35 13.77 -12.46 -15.47
CA PRO A 35 15.11 -11.99 -15.78
C PRO A 35 15.15 -11.09 -17.03
N LYS A 36 16.15 -10.19 -17.11
CA LYS A 36 16.35 -9.24 -18.23
C LYS A 36 16.58 -9.92 -19.58
N PHE A 37 17.08 -11.15 -19.56
CA PHE A 37 17.42 -11.92 -20.75
C PHE A 37 16.68 -13.25 -20.76
N ASN A 38 16.40 -13.76 -21.95
CA ASN A 38 15.69 -15.03 -22.11
C ASN A 38 16.58 -16.21 -21.69
N ILE A 39 15.99 -17.15 -20.94
CA ILE A 39 16.59 -18.43 -20.56
C ILE A 39 15.75 -19.52 -21.21
N GLU A 40 16.31 -20.21 -22.19
CA GLU A 40 15.63 -21.24 -22.96
C GLU A 40 16.00 -22.64 -22.46
N PRO A 41 15.15 -23.65 -22.68
CA PRO A 41 15.40 -25.03 -22.21
C PRO A 41 16.73 -25.63 -22.68
N HIS A 42 17.21 -25.22 -23.85
CA HIS A 42 18.46 -25.72 -24.42
C HIS A 42 19.71 -25.03 -23.83
N HIS A 43 19.56 -23.89 -23.15
CA HIS A 43 20.71 -23.21 -22.54
C HIS A 43 21.27 -24.05 -21.38
N ARG A 44 22.59 -24.18 -21.31
CA ARG A 44 23.24 -24.86 -20.16
C ARG A 44 23.20 -23.97 -18.93
N ILE A 45 22.56 -24.45 -17.86
CA ILE A 45 22.33 -23.68 -16.63
C ILE A 45 23.09 -24.34 -15.47
N SER A 46 23.92 -23.57 -14.78
CA SER A 46 24.47 -23.94 -13.47
C SER A 46 23.82 -23.10 -12.37
N SER A 47 23.71 -23.65 -11.16
CA SER A 47 23.25 -22.91 -9.98
C SER A 47 24.06 -23.22 -8.73
N ALA A 48 24.20 -22.22 -7.88
CA ALA A 48 24.76 -22.33 -6.54
C ALA A 48 23.97 -21.43 -5.58
N GLY A 49 24.12 -21.64 -4.28
CA GLY A 49 23.50 -20.77 -3.29
C GLY A 49 22.98 -21.50 -2.05
N SER A 50 22.02 -20.87 -1.38
CA SER A 50 21.27 -21.48 -0.26
C SER A 50 20.54 -22.75 -0.67
N CYS A 51 19.88 -23.43 0.29
CA CYS A 51 18.99 -24.57 -0.01
C CYS A 51 17.97 -24.27 -1.12
N PHE A 52 17.57 -23.00 -1.28
CA PHE A 52 16.61 -22.61 -2.30
C PHE A 52 17.15 -22.78 -3.74
N ALA A 53 18.47 -22.76 -3.94
CA ALA A 53 19.09 -23.09 -5.22
C ALA A 53 18.77 -24.53 -5.65
N GLN A 54 18.64 -25.47 -4.71
CA GLN A 54 18.25 -26.85 -5.02
C GLN A 54 16.80 -26.93 -5.52
N HIS A 55 15.88 -26.11 -4.99
CA HIS A 55 14.52 -26.03 -5.53
C HIS A 55 14.51 -25.52 -6.98
N ILE A 56 15.36 -24.55 -7.30
CA ILE A 56 15.54 -24.06 -8.67
C ILE A 56 16.08 -25.17 -9.57
N GLY A 57 17.17 -25.85 -9.17
CA GLY A 57 17.75 -26.94 -9.94
C GLY A 57 16.77 -28.10 -10.17
N ASN A 58 16.01 -28.49 -9.14
CA ASN A 58 14.95 -29.48 -9.24
C ASN A 58 13.87 -29.06 -10.24
N TRP A 59 13.39 -27.82 -10.15
CA TRP A 59 12.37 -27.32 -11.06
C TRP A 59 12.86 -27.28 -12.50
N LEU A 60 14.09 -26.82 -12.75
CA LEU A 60 14.71 -26.81 -14.08
C LEU A 60 14.81 -28.22 -14.66
N THR A 61 15.28 -29.19 -13.86
CA THR A 61 15.40 -30.59 -14.28
C THR A 61 14.04 -31.21 -14.61
N GLN A 62 13.01 -30.92 -13.80
CA GLN A 62 11.65 -31.45 -14.01
C GLN A 62 10.94 -30.81 -15.21
N ASN A 63 11.42 -29.67 -15.70
CA ASN A 63 10.85 -28.94 -16.84
C ASN A 63 11.77 -28.97 -18.08
N ASP A 64 12.59 -30.02 -18.20
CA ASP A 64 13.44 -30.30 -19.37
C ASP A 64 14.45 -29.20 -19.74
N TYR A 65 14.86 -28.37 -18.77
CA TYR A 65 15.98 -27.45 -18.96
C TYR A 65 17.31 -28.20 -18.87
N SER A 66 18.29 -27.75 -19.64
CA SER A 66 19.66 -28.29 -19.63
C SER A 66 20.42 -27.85 -18.38
N TYR A 67 20.06 -28.43 -17.23
CA TYR A 67 20.69 -28.16 -15.95
C TYR A 67 21.97 -28.98 -15.76
N ASN A 68 23.09 -28.29 -15.54
CA ASN A 68 24.35 -28.93 -15.17
C ASN A 68 24.23 -29.46 -13.74
N ARG A 69 24.20 -30.79 -13.59
CA ARG A 69 24.19 -31.47 -12.30
C ARG A 69 25.57 -32.04 -11.99
N SER A 70 26.05 -31.85 -10.77
CA SER A 70 27.27 -32.49 -10.28
C SER A 70 27.15 -34.02 -10.33
N GLN A 71 28.21 -34.66 -10.80
CA GLN A 71 28.37 -36.12 -10.73
C GLN A 71 29.01 -36.56 -9.40
N LEU A 72 29.64 -35.62 -8.69
CA LEU A 72 30.33 -35.84 -7.42
C LEU A 72 29.40 -35.78 -6.21
N ASN A 73 28.20 -35.20 -6.36
CA ASN A 73 27.15 -35.18 -5.33
C ASN A 73 25.81 -35.64 -5.92
N SER A 74 25.59 -36.95 -5.95
CA SER A 74 24.42 -37.58 -6.57
C SER A 74 23.12 -37.45 -5.77
N ASP A 75 23.22 -37.13 -4.49
CA ASP A 75 22.07 -37.14 -3.57
C ASP A 75 21.30 -35.82 -3.61
N GLU A 76 21.96 -34.73 -4.03
CA GLU A 76 21.36 -33.42 -4.18
C GLU A 76 21.24 -33.01 -5.66
N VAL A 77 20.32 -32.09 -5.94
CA VAL A 77 20.24 -31.44 -7.25
C VAL A 77 20.97 -30.11 -7.17
N SER A 78 22.30 -30.19 -7.31
CA SER A 78 23.23 -29.06 -7.33
C SER A 78 24.14 -29.13 -8.54
N SER A 79 24.61 -27.98 -9.02
CA SER A 79 25.61 -27.96 -10.09
C SER A 79 26.99 -28.30 -9.57
N PHE A 80 27.33 -27.81 -8.38
CA PHE A 80 28.65 -28.01 -7.81
C PHE A 80 28.58 -28.82 -6.51
N ALA A 81 29.59 -29.66 -6.28
CA ALA A 81 29.75 -30.44 -5.08
C ALA A 81 30.31 -29.63 -3.89
N PHE A 82 29.82 -28.40 -3.68
CA PHE A 82 30.13 -27.60 -2.48
C PHE A 82 29.10 -27.79 -1.35
N GLY A 83 27.91 -28.31 -1.68
CA GLY A 83 26.73 -28.20 -0.83
C GLY A 83 26.14 -26.78 -0.89
N ASN A 84 25.57 -26.32 0.23
CA ASN A 84 24.96 -24.99 0.28
C ASN A 84 26.01 -23.89 0.45
N ILE A 85 25.91 -22.86 -0.37
CA ILE A 85 26.77 -21.67 -0.35
C ILE A 85 25.91 -20.46 -0.02
N TYR A 86 25.99 -19.95 1.20
CA TYR A 86 25.12 -18.86 1.61
C TYR A 86 25.66 -17.46 1.30
N THR A 87 26.99 -17.29 1.27
CA THR A 87 27.67 -16.00 1.06
C THR A 87 28.54 -16.06 -0.20
N PRO A 88 28.72 -14.94 -0.94
CA PRO A 88 29.71 -14.87 -2.03
C PRO A 88 31.13 -15.23 -1.59
N ARG A 89 31.54 -14.86 -0.37
CA ARG A 89 32.87 -15.19 0.17
C ARG A 89 33.14 -16.69 0.18
N SER A 90 32.16 -17.48 0.59
CA SER A 90 32.28 -18.95 0.68
C SER A 90 32.56 -19.60 -0.68
N LEU A 91 32.06 -19.03 -1.79
CA LEU A 91 32.38 -19.50 -3.14
C LEU A 91 33.66 -18.86 -3.67
N LEU A 92 33.86 -17.57 -3.44
CA LEU A 92 35.01 -16.80 -3.93
C LEU A 92 36.34 -17.42 -3.51
N GLN A 93 36.47 -17.85 -2.26
CA GLN A 93 37.73 -18.38 -1.73
C GLN A 93 38.26 -19.58 -2.54
N TRP A 94 37.38 -20.39 -3.13
CA TRP A 94 37.77 -21.51 -4.00
C TRP A 94 38.43 -21.07 -5.31
N PHE A 95 38.25 -19.81 -5.73
CA PHE A 95 38.86 -19.26 -6.93
C PHE A 95 40.12 -18.45 -6.65
N VAL A 96 40.27 -17.90 -5.44
CA VAL A 96 41.34 -16.93 -5.11
C VAL A 96 42.37 -17.46 -4.11
N CYS A 97 42.05 -18.49 -3.34
CA CYS A 97 42.99 -19.18 -2.47
C CYS A 97 43.57 -20.42 -3.17
N SER A 98 44.79 -20.77 -2.82
CA SER A 98 45.40 -22.06 -3.19
C SER A 98 44.78 -23.21 -2.38
N ASP A 99 44.85 -24.44 -2.90
CA ASP A 99 44.35 -25.61 -2.16
C ASP A 99 45.18 -25.88 -0.89
N ASP A 100 46.47 -25.54 -0.89
CA ASP A 100 47.33 -25.59 0.30
C ASP A 100 46.79 -24.66 1.41
N GLU A 101 46.48 -23.40 1.08
CA GLU A 101 45.90 -22.43 2.04
C GLU A 101 44.53 -22.90 2.57
N LEU A 102 43.67 -23.44 1.70
CA LEU A 102 42.35 -23.93 2.12
C LEU A 102 42.47 -25.18 2.99
N SER A 103 43.36 -26.11 2.64
CA SER A 103 43.50 -27.39 3.33
C SER A 103 44.16 -27.26 4.71
N GLU A 104 45.10 -26.33 4.87
CA GLU A 104 45.74 -26.02 6.16
C GLU A 104 44.71 -25.68 7.24
N HIS A 105 43.60 -25.04 6.86
CA HIS A 105 42.65 -24.47 7.81
C HIS A 105 41.32 -25.21 7.92
N SER A 106 40.92 -26.00 6.92
CA SER A 106 39.62 -26.66 6.92
C SER A 106 39.64 -28.17 7.08
N VAL A 107 40.79 -28.83 6.98
CA VAL A 107 40.88 -30.28 7.23
C VAL A 107 40.75 -30.55 8.72
N TYR A 108 39.81 -31.41 9.07
CA TYR A 108 39.59 -31.90 10.43
C TYR A 108 39.76 -33.42 10.48
N PHE A 109 40.61 -33.91 11.38
CA PHE A 109 40.74 -35.35 11.64
C PHE A 109 39.94 -35.72 12.88
N GLU A 110 38.95 -36.60 12.72
CA GLU A 110 38.15 -37.11 13.82
C GLU A 110 38.74 -38.42 14.36
N ALA A 111 39.31 -38.37 15.57
CA ALA A 111 39.96 -39.53 16.17
C ALA A 111 39.02 -40.72 16.41
N GLN A 112 37.74 -40.47 16.70
CA GLN A 112 36.76 -41.53 17.04
C GLN A 112 36.43 -42.41 15.84
N SER A 113 36.22 -41.82 14.67
CA SER A 113 35.93 -42.54 13.42
C SER A 113 37.18 -42.86 12.61
N SER A 114 38.33 -42.25 12.96
CA SER A 114 39.56 -42.28 12.15
C SER A 114 39.32 -41.81 10.72
N ARG A 115 38.58 -40.71 10.56
CA ARG A 115 38.21 -40.12 9.28
C ARG A 115 38.64 -38.66 9.19
N TYR A 116 38.88 -38.22 7.97
CA TYR A 116 39.14 -36.83 7.63
C TYR A 116 37.86 -36.18 7.11
N PHE A 117 37.60 -34.95 7.53
CA PHE A 117 36.47 -34.15 7.10
C PHE A 117 36.99 -32.82 6.55
N ASP A 118 36.34 -32.33 5.50
CA ASP A 118 36.57 -30.99 5.00
C ASP A 118 35.45 -30.07 5.50
N LEU A 119 35.81 -29.13 6.37
CA LEU A 119 34.87 -28.16 6.93
C LEU A 119 34.29 -27.20 5.87
N LEU A 120 34.89 -27.12 4.67
CA LEU A 120 34.36 -26.35 3.54
C LEU A 120 33.40 -27.16 2.65
N LEU A 121 33.35 -28.49 2.80
CA LEU A 121 32.49 -29.41 2.03
C LEU A 121 31.62 -30.30 2.94
N PRO A 122 30.86 -29.74 3.89
CA PRO A 122 30.21 -30.51 4.96
C PRO A 122 29.06 -31.42 4.53
N LYS A 123 28.74 -31.53 3.23
CA LYS A 123 27.62 -32.33 2.72
C LYS A 123 28.02 -33.48 1.80
N VAL A 124 29.26 -33.52 1.34
CA VAL A 124 29.62 -34.36 0.19
C VAL A 124 30.18 -35.71 0.63
N ALA A 125 30.71 -35.80 1.85
CA ALA A 125 31.18 -37.05 2.45
C ALA A 125 30.74 -37.13 3.92
N ASP A 126 29.47 -37.48 4.15
CA ASP A 126 28.91 -37.55 5.51
C ASP A 126 29.63 -38.55 6.43
N ALA A 127 30.25 -39.58 5.84
CA ALA A 127 31.06 -40.56 6.56
C ALA A 127 32.56 -40.18 6.68
N GLY A 128 32.98 -39.06 6.08
CA GLY A 128 34.38 -38.63 5.99
C GLY A 128 35.26 -39.50 5.09
N TYR A 129 36.47 -39.01 4.82
CA TYR A 129 37.47 -39.67 3.98
C TYR A 129 38.40 -40.56 4.82
N PRO A 130 38.85 -41.72 4.31
CA PRO A 130 39.77 -42.60 5.04
C PRO A 130 41.20 -42.06 5.12
N SER A 131 41.59 -41.12 4.26
CA SER A 131 42.93 -40.53 4.23
C SER A 131 42.88 -39.04 3.84
N LEU A 132 43.94 -38.31 4.19
CA LEU A 132 44.12 -36.93 3.76
C LEU A 132 44.25 -36.83 2.23
N ASP A 133 45.00 -37.74 1.61
CA ASP A 133 45.20 -37.77 0.16
C ASP A 133 43.88 -37.93 -0.60
N GLU A 134 42.97 -38.78 -0.12
CA GLU A 134 41.65 -38.94 -0.73
C GLU A 134 40.77 -37.69 -0.60
N LEU A 135 40.85 -36.97 0.54
CA LEU A 135 40.16 -35.71 0.73
C LEU A 135 40.68 -34.65 -0.25
N LEU A 136 41.99 -34.49 -0.36
CA LEU A 136 42.62 -33.50 -1.26
C LEU A 136 42.41 -33.85 -2.74
N ALA A 137 42.48 -35.13 -3.10
CA ALA A 137 42.14 -35.60 -4.44
C ALA A 137 40.68 -35.27 -4.78
N PHE A 138 39.76 -35.45 -3.82
CA PHE A 138 38.35 -35.12 -4.02
C PHE A 138 38.14 -33.61 -4.24
N ARG A 139 38.83 -32.75 -3.49
CA ARG A 139 38.78 -31.28 -3.71
C ARG A 139 39.21 -30.88 -5.12
N THR A 140 40.28 -31.50 -5.61
CA THR A 140 40.75 -31.28 -6.97
C THR A 140 39.63 -31.60 -7.97
N LEU A 141 38.96 -32.76 -7.81
CA LEU A 141 37.81 -33.14 -8.65
C LEU A 141 36.65 -32.14 -8.55
N VAL A 142 36.32 -31.66 -7.35
CA VAL A 142 35.26 -30.65 -7.14
C VAL A 142 35.56 -29.37 -7.93
N MET A 143 36.81 -28.90 -7.89
CA MET A 143 37.21 -27.68 -8.60
C MET A 143 37.34 -27.87 -10.10
N GLU A 144 37.81 -29.02 -10.57
CA GLU A 144 37.84 -29.37 -11.98
C GLU A 144 36.42 -29.43 -12.56
N GLU A 145 35.48 -30.11 -11.88
CA GLU A 145 34.06 -30.17 -12.29
C GLU A 145 33.44 -28.77 -12.28
N THR A 146 33.67 -27.98 -11.23
CA THR A 146 33.14 -26.62 -11.11
C THR A 146 33.60 -25.75 -12.27
N ARG A 147 34.90 -25.75 -12.60
CA ARG A 147 35.45 -24.97 -13.73
C ARG A 147 34.91 -25.47 -15.07
N ALA A 148 34.83 -26.78 -15.27
CA ALA A 148 34.29 -27.36 -16.50
C ALA A 148 32.82 -26.99 -16.71
N GLN A 149 32.00 -27.06 -15.66
CA GLN A 149 30.60 -26.68 -15.72
C GLN A 149 30.39 -25.18 -15.96
N LEU A 150 31.17 -24.32 -15.29
CA LEU A 150 31.11 -22.87 -15.54
C LEU A 150 31.55 -22.53 -16.98
N ALA A 151 32.58 -23.19 -17.50
CA ALA A 151 33.08 -22.98 -18.86
C ALA A 151 32.03 -23.27 -19.95
N GLN A 152 31.11 -24.20 -19.71
CA GLN A 152 30.04 -24.57 -20.65
C GLN A 152 28.68 -23.93 -20.32
N SER A 153 28.55 -23.19 -19.21
CA SER A 153 27.29 -22.61 -18.79
C SER A 153 26.99 -21.33 -19.55
N GLU A 154 25.76 -21.19 -20.02
CA GLU A 154 25.26 -19.95 -20.62
C GLU A 154 24.59 -19.06 -19.57
N CYS A 155 24.11 -19.66 -18.48
CA CYS A 155 23.52 -18.97 -17.34
C CYS A 155 24.00 -19.58 -16.03
N PHE A 156 24.46 -18.72 -15.12
CA PHE A 156 24.75 -19.07 -13.73
C PHE A 156 23.76 -18.38 -12.79
N ILE A 157 23.00 -19.18 -12.04
CA ILE A 157 22.05 -18.69 -11.05
C ILE A 157 22.70 -18.74 -9.66
N PHE A 158 22.88 -17.58 -9.02
CA PHE A 158 23.42 -17.50 -7.67
C PHE A 158 22.37 -17.03 -6.67
N THR A 159 21.98 -17.93 -5.76
CA THR A 159 20.98 -17.67 -4.70
C THR A 159 21.65 -17.24 -3.41
N LEU A 160 21.61 -15.93 -3.12
CA LEU A 160 22.19 -15.33 -1.91
C LEU A 160 21.38 -15.71 -0.67
N GLY A 161 22.06 -16.26 0.33
CA GLY A 161 21.42 -16.93 1.47
C GLY A 161 21.28 -16.07 2.72
N LEU A 162 22.42 -15.70 3.29
CA LEU A 162 22.52 -14.96 4.56
C LEU A 162 23.86 -14.20 4.61
N ILE A 163 24.04 -13.33 5.60
CA ILE A 163 25.28 -12.56 5.81
C ILE A 163 26.11 -13.03 7.02
N GLU A 164 25.57 -13.94 7.83
CA GLU A 164 26.25 -14.51 9.00
C GLU A 164 27.06 -15.76 8.62
N THR A 165 28.34 -15.78 8.96
CA THR A 165 29.21 -16.94 8.70
C THR A 165 30.26 -17.06 9.80
N TRP A 166 31.08 -18.10 9.75
CA TRP A 166 32.28 -18.18 10.56
C TRP A 166 33.52 -17.96 9.71
N VAL A 167 34.48 -17.21 10.23
CA VAL A 167 35.79 -17.00 9.63
C VAL A 167 36.88 -17.36 10.63
N ASP A 168 38.03 -17.83 10.13
CA ASP A 168 39.23 -17.92 10.96
C ASP A 168 40.09 -16.64 10.85
N ARG A 169 41.22 -16.64 11.57
CA ARG A 169 42.19 -15.52 11.57
C ARG A 169 42.85 -15.28 10.21
N ASN A 170 42.80 -16.26 9.30
CA ASN A 170 43.35 -16.17 7.94
C ASN A 170 42.30 -15.71 6.93
N GLY A 171 41.06 -15.52 7.37
CA GLY A 171 39.95 -15.08 6.53
C GLY A 171 39.29 -16.22 5.74
N ILE A 172 39.57 -17.47 6.07
CA ILE A 172 38.87 -18.62 5.50
C ILE A 172 37.44 -18.63 6.01
N CYS A 173 36.49 -18.67 5.09
CA CYS A 173 35.06 -18.62 5.35
C CYS A 173 34.45 -20.01 5.37
N TYR A 174 33.86 -20.39 6.51
CA TYR A 174 33.24 -21.69 6.72
C TYR A 174 31.74 -21.63 6.46
N PRO A 175 31.16 -22.54 5.66
CA PRO A 175 29.73 -22.54 5.30
C PRO A 175 28.79 -22.78 6.50
N SER A 176 29.31 -23.33 7.58
CA SER A 176 28.64 -23.51 8.87
C SER A 176 29.66 -23.41 10.00
N CYS A 177 29.21 -23.08 11.21
CA CYS A 177 30.05 -23.12 12.41
C CYS A 177 30.71 -24.51 12.56
N PRO A 178 32.04 -24.61 12.60
CA PRO A 178 32.72 -25.85 12.98
C PRO A 178 32.17 -26.37 14.32
N GLY A 179 31.86 -27.66 14.40
CA GLY A 179 31.19 -28.27 15.57
C GLY A 179 29.68 -28.44 15.45
N VAL A 180 29.02 -27.81 14.47
CA VAL A 180 27.57 -28.06 14.24
C VAL A 180 27.32 -29.42 13.57
N LYS A 181 28.13 -29.77 12.57
CA LYS A 181 28.07 -31.07 11.89
C LYS A 181 29.36 -31.85 12.04
N PHE A 182 30.48 -31.21 11.72
CA PHE A 182 31.84 -31.77 11.81
C PHE A 182 32.79 -30.72 12.40
N GLY A 183 33.94 -31.17 12.91
CA GLY A 183 34.92 -30.32 13.58
C GLY A 183 34.55 -30.02 15.03
N GLU A 184 35.33 -29.13 15.64
CA GLU A 184 35.10 -28.63 16.99
C GLU A 184 35.10 -27.10 16.96
N TYR A 185 34.19 -26.49 17.72
CA TYR A 185 34.15 -25.04 17.85
C TYR A 185 35.22 -24.58 18.85
N ASP A 186 36.16 -23.78 18.36
CA ASP A 186 37.13 -23.06 19.18
C ASP A 186 36.95 -21.55 18.96
N PRO A 187 36.49 -20.78 19.97
CA PRO A 187 36.29 -19.34 19.85
C PRO A 187 37.59 -18.54 19.67
N GLU A 188 38.76 -19.11 19.98
CA GLU A 188 40.05 -18.48 19.67
C GLU A 188 40.39 -18.62 18.18
N LYS A 189 39.90 -19.68 17.52
CA LYS A 189 40.17 -19.97 16.10
C LYS A 189 39.10 -19.39 15.18
N TYR A 190 37.82 -19.54 15.53
CA TYR A 190 36.69 -19.17 14.68
C TYR A 190 35.91 -18.02 15.29
N GLN A 191 35.58 -17.04 14.45
CA GLN A 191 34.82 -15.87 14.84
C GLN A 191 33.57 -15.74 13.97
N LEU A 192 32.46 -15.36 14.60
CA LEU A 192 31.27 -14.97 13.87
C LEU A 192 31.57 -13.73 13.03
N LYS A 193 31.27 -13.81 11.75
CA LYS A 193 31.36 -12.72 10.79
C LYS A 193 29.96 -12.39 10.28
N VAL A 194 29.54 -11.16 10.53
CA VAL A 194 28.34 -10.57 9.92
C VAL A 194 28.83 -9.62 8.82
N PHE A 195 28.68 -10.03 7.55
CA PHE A 195 29.14 -9.20 6.44
C PHE A 195 28.24 -7.98 6.23
N ASN A 196 28.87 -6.84 5.94
CA ASN A 196 28.15 -5.63 5.53
C ASN A 196 27.98 -5.56 4.00
N TYR A 197 27.27 -4.51 3.54
CA TYR A 197 27.02 -4.25 2.12
C TYR A 197 28.31 -4.22 1.27
N GLN A 198 29.32 -3.43 1.66
CA GLN A 198 30.56 -3.27 0.89
C GLN A 198 31.32 -4.60 0.76
N GLU A 199 31.34 -5.39 1.82
CA GLU A 199 32.04 -6.69 1.82
C GLU A 199 31.37 -7.66 0.85
N ILE A 200 30.05 -7.85 0.94
CA ILE A 200 29.31 -8.73 0.03
C ILE A 200 29.40 -8.22 -1.43
N PHE A 201 29.30 -6.90 -1.65
CA PHE A 201 29.41 -6.33 -3.00
C PHE A 201 30.80 -6.56 -3.60
N SER A 202 31.86 -6.38 -2.80
CA SER A 202 33.24 -6.59 -3.25
C SER A 202 33.49 -8.08 -3.55
N ASP A 203 33.00 -8.97 -2.69
CA ASP A 203 33.15 -10.41 -2.87
C ASP A 203 32.40 -10.91 -4.11
N LEU A 204 31.18 -10.42 -4.33
CA LEU A 204 30.41 -10.73 -5.53
C LEU A 204 31.06 -10.19 -6.79
N SER A 205 31.68 -9.00 -6.72
CA SER A 205 32.40 -8.39 -7.84
C SER A 205 33.64 -9.19 -8.23
N GLU A 206 34.45 -9.62 -7.26
CA GLU A 206 35.63 -10.44 -7.54
C GLU A 206 35.21 -11.84 -7.99
N LEU A 207 34.18 -12.44 -7.38
CA LEU A 207 33.65 -13.73 -7.81
C LEU A 207 33.19 -13.69 -9.28
N PHE A 208 32.43 -12.66 -9.63
CA PHE A 208 31.99 -12.45 -11.00
C PHE A 208 33.18 -12.34 -11.96
N LYS A 209 34.21 -11.57 -11.60
CA LYS A 209 35.45 -11.46 -12.39
C LYS A 209 36.14 -12.81 -12.56
N GLN A 210 36.28 -13.59 -11.49
CA GLN A 210 36.90 -14.92 -11.55
C GLN A 210 36.11 -15.89 -12.44
N ILE A 211 34.78 -15.86 -12.36
CA ILE A 211 33.92 -16.67 -13.24
C ILE A 211 34.00 -16.19 -14.69
N LYS A 212 34.07 -14.88 -14.94
CA LYS A 212 34.25 -14.32 -16.29
C LYS A 212 35.60 -14.67 -16.92
N VAL A 213 36.65 -14.91 -16.12
CA VAL A 213 37.92 -15.45 -16.62
C VAL A 213 37.73 -16.89 -17.12
N VAL A 214 36.89 -17.69 -16.47
CA VAL A 214 36.56 -19.06 -16.91
C VAL A 214 35.64 -19.05 -18.13
N ASN A 215 34.65 -18.15 -18.15
CA ASN A 215 33.68 -18.02 -19.23
C ASN A 215 33.26 -16.55 -19.41
N PRO A 216 33.79 -15.84 -20.42
CA PRO A 216 33.45 -14.44 -20.66
C PRO A 216 31.97 -14.20 -21.01
N ASP A 217 31.31 -15.19 -21.63
CA ASP A 217 29.97 -15.07 -22.20
C ASP A 217 28.85 -15.47 -21.23
N ILE A 218 29.19 -16.06 -20.08
CA ILE A 218 28.21 -16.50 -19.08
C ILE A 218 27.38 -15.32 -18.56
N ARG A 219 26.07 -15.52 -18.45
CA ARG A 219 25.13 -14.55 -17.86
C ARG A 219 24.82 -14.94 -16.42
N PHE A 220 24.57 -13.96 -15.56
CA PHE A 220 24.27 -14.18 -14.15
C PHE A 220 22.81 -13.87 -13.85
N VAL A 221 22.15 -14.75 -13.09
CA VAL A 221 20.89 -14.45 -12.41
C VAL A 221 21.13 -14.49 -10.91
N LEU A 222 21.02 -13.33 -10.26
CA LEU A 222 21.03 -13.23 -8.82
C LEU A 222 19.63 -13.38 -8.27
N THR A 223 19.49 -14.04 -7.14
CA THR A 223 18.24 -14.04 -6.37
C THR A 223 18.54 -14.08 -4.88
N VAL A 224 17.66 -13.49 -4.07
CA VAL A 224 17.75 -13.59 -2.60
C VAL A 224 16.83 -14.71 -2.13
N SER A 225 17.38 -15.60 -1.30
CA SER A 225 16.66 -16.72 -0.72
C SER A 225 15.51 -16.24 0.18
N PRO A 226 14.25 -16.65 -0.07
CA PRO A 226 13.10 -16.29 0.77
C PRO A 226 13.09 -16.99 2.13
N VAL A 227 13.85 -18.07 2.29
CA VAL A 227 13.91 -18.87 3.52
C VAL A 227 14.53 -18.04 4.65
N PRO A 228 13.81 -17.82 5.77
CA PRO A 228 14.34 -17.10 6.93
C PRO A 228 15.46 -17.86 7.64
N LEU A 229 16.29 -17.15 8.40
CA LEU A 229 17.29 -17.76 9.29
C LEU A 229 16.60 -18.68 10.31
N THR A 230 17.13 -19.89 10.46
CA THR A 230 16.70 -20.81 11.54
C THR A 230 17.16 -20.31 12.91
N ALA A 231 18.37 -19.76 12.98
CA ALA A 231 18.97 -19.16 14.17
C ALA A 231 19.94 -18.06 13.76
N THR A 232 20.21 -17.11 14.67
CA THR A 232 21.29 -16.13 14.58
C THR A 232 22.27 -16.39 15.72
N ALA A 233 23.56 -16.15 15.46
CA ALA A 233 24.60 -16.21 16.49
C ALA A 233 24.91 -14.83 17.10
N THR A 234 24.17 -13.79 16.69
CA THR A 234 24.23 -12.44 17.27
C THR A 234 23.36 -12.34 18.53
N ASP A 235 23.49 -11.22 19.26
CA ASP A 235 22.62 -10.91 20.40
C ASP A 235 21.23 -10.40 19.96
N ASP A 236 21.00 -10.22 18.66
CA ASP A 236 19.72 -9.72 18.14
C ASP A 236 18.64 -10.81 18.13
N HIS A 237 17.37 -10.39 18.24
CA HIS A 237 16.25 -11.29 18.00
C HIS A 237 16.29 -11.80 16.54
N VAL A 238 16.11 -13.11 16.31
CA VAL A 238 16.24 -13.73 14.98
C VAL A 238 15.39 -13.06 13.88
N LEU A 239 14.22 -12.52 14.22
CA LEU A 239 13.39 -11.74 13.28
C LEU A 239 14.12 -10.48 12.76
N VAL A 240 14.83 -9.76 13.64
CA VAL A 240 15.59 -8.54 13.31
C VAL A 240 16.84 -8.90 12.53
N ALA A 241 17.62 -9.89 13.01
CA ALA A 241 18.82 -10.37 12.32
C ALA A 241 18.50 -10.88 10.90
N ASN A 242 17.42 -11.64 10.74
CA ASN A 242 16.94 -12.08 9.43
C ASN A 242 16.53 -10.90 8.54
N GLY A 243 15.76 -9.94 9.08
CA GLY A 243 15.37 -8.74 8.36
C GLY A 243 16.57 -7.96 7.82
N TYR A 244 17.59 -7.75 8.65
CA TYR A 244 18.83 -7.10 8.26
C TYR A 244 19.59 -7.89 7.18
N SER A 245 19.78 -9.20 7.41
CA SER A 245 20.45 -10.12 6.49
C SER A 245 19.86 -10.08 5.07
N LYS A 246 18.54 -10.23 4.94
CA LYS A 246 17.87 -10.20 3.62
C LYS A 246 17.92 -8.82 2.98
N SER A 247 17.80 -7.76 3.77
CA SER A 247 17.86 -6.38 3.27
C SER A 247 19.22 -6.04 2.68
N VAL A 248 20.32 -6.41 3.36
CA VAL A 248 21.69 -6.21 2.85
C VAL A 248 21.90 -6.98 1.54
N LEU A 249 21.56 -8.27 1.51
CA LEU A 249 21.71 -9.08 0.29
C LEU A 249 20.89 -8.54 -0.87
N ARG A 250 19.66 -8.08 -0.61
CA ARG A 250 18.78 -7.53 -1.64
C ARG A 250 19.32 -6.20 -2.19
N ALA A 251 19.84 -5.34 -1.31
CA ALA A 251 20.48 -4.10 -1.71
C ALA A 251 21.70 -4.37 -2.61
N VAL A 252 22.56 -5.32 -2.22
CA VAL A 252 23.73 -5.71 -3.03
C VAL A 252 23.32 -6.28 -4.38
N ALA A 253 22.35 -7.21 -4.43
CA ALA A 253 21.88 -7.78 -5.69
C ALA A 253 21.33 -6.70 -6.64
N GLY A 254 20.58 -5.73 -6.11
CA GLY A 254 20.06 -4.60 -6.89
C GLY A 254 21.16 -3.72 -7.47
N ALA A 255 22.09 -3.28 -6.62
CA ALA A 255 23.21 -2.45 -7.04
C ALA A 255 24.12 -3.18 -8.03
N PHE A 256 24.36 -4.47 -7.84
CA PHE A 256 25.21 -5.27 -8.72
C PHE A 256 24.60 -5.46 -10.11
N CYS A 257 23.27 -5.54 -10.21
CA CYS A 257 22.55 -5.62 -11.48
C CYS A 257 22.45 -4.27 -12.21
N GLN A 258 22.68 -3.15 -11.54
CA GLN A 258 22.49 -1.83 -12.13
C GLN A 258 23.55 -1.56 -13.22
N GLY A 259 23.11 -1.16 -14.41
CA GLY A 259 24.00 -0.85 -15.53
C GLY A 259 24.70 -2.06 -16.18
N ARG A 260 24.26 -3.29 -15.89
CA ARG A 260 24.76 -4.53 -16.50
C ARG A 260 23.67 -5.23 -17.29
N ASP A 261 24.00 -5.67 -18.50
CA ASP A 261 23.10 -6.45 -19.36
C ASP A 261 23.28 -7.97 -19.17
N ASP A 262 24.46 -8.38 -18.69
CA ASP A 262 24.83 -9.77 -18.44
C ASP A 262 24.51 -10.23 -17.00
N VAL A 263 23.87 -9.36 -16.20
CA VAL A 263 23.43 -9.68 -14.85
C VAL A 263 21.98 -9.25 -14.65
N SER A 264 21.15 -10.18 -14.19
CA SER A 264 19.75 -9.96 -13.86
C SER A 264 19.44 -10.37 -12.42
N TYR A 265 18.39 -9.76 -11.85
CA TYR A 265 17.81 -10.18 -10.58
C TYR A 265 16.50 -10.94 -10.83
N PHE A 266 16.27 -12.05 -10.12
CA PHE A 266 14.98 -12.73 -10.04
C PHE A 266 14.41 -12.56 -8.62
N PRO A 267 13.14 -12.12 -8.45
CA PRO A 267 12.62 -11.67 -7.15
C PRO A 267 12.00 -12.78 -6.30
N SER A 268 12.73 -13.89 -6.03
CA SER A 268 12.14 -14.97 -5.22
C SER A 268 11.86 -14.56 -3.77
N PHE A 269 12.65 -13.63 -3.22
CA PHE A 269 12.44 -13.10 -1.88
C PHE A 269 11.12 -12.33 -1.78
N GLU A 270 10.86 -11.41 -2.70
CA GLU A 270 9.68 -10.56 -2.71
C GLU A 270 8.40 -11.35 -3.01
N LEU A 271 8.48 -12.36 -3.89
CA LEU A 271 7.35 -13.23 -4.21
C LEU A 271 6.82 -13.99 -2.98
N ILE A 272 7.70 -14.34 -2.03
CA ILE A 272 7.31 -15.03 -0.79
C ILE A 272 6.98 -14.07 0.35
N THR A 273 7.64 -12.90 0.41
CA THR A 273 7.52 -11.98 1.55
C THR A 273 6.47 -10.88 1.37
N THR A 274 5.90 -10.75 0.16
CA THR A 274 4.78 -9.84 -0.11
C THR A 274 3.57 -10.17 0.78
N PRO A 275 2.88 -9.16 1.35
CA PRO A 275 1.64 -9.38 2.11
C PRO A 275 0.58 -10.12 1.28
N LEU A 276 -0.07 -11.11 1.91
CA LEU A 276 -1.16 -11.85 1.29
C LEU A 276 -2.52 -11.19 1.59
N PRO A 277 -3.56 -11.48 0.77
CA PRO A 277 -4.93 -11.10 1.11
C PRO A 277 -5.33 -11.60 2.51
N GLY A 278 -5.96 -10.74 3.31
CA GLY A 278 -6.34 -11.06 4.68
C GLY A 278 -5.23 -10.96 5.74
N ASP A 279 -4.02 -10.52 5.39
CA ASP A 279 -3.00 -10.19 6.38
C ASP A 279 -3.48 -9.05 7.27
N PHE A 280 -3.75 -9.35 8.54
CA PHE A 280 -4.31 -8.39 9.49
C PHE A 280 -3.46 -7.13 9.66
N ARG A 281 -2.17 -7.16 9.31
CA ARG A 281 -1.25 -6.03 9.46
C ARG A 281 -1.49 -4.94 8.42
N TYR A 282 -2.15 -5.27 7.31
CA TYR A 282 -2.41 -4.36 6.20
C TYR A 282 -3.92 -4.26 5.92
N LEU A 283 -4.35 -3.22 5.19
CA LEU A 283 -5.68 -3.16 4.58
C LEU A 283 -5.74 -4.03 3.32
N GLU A 284 -6.93 -4.18 2.72
CA GLU A 284 -7.15 -4.99 1.50
C GLU A 284 -6.26 -4.55 0.31
N ASN A 285 -5.80 -3.30 0.29
CA ASN A 285 -4.84 -2.82 -0.73
C ASN A 285 -3.42 -3.39 -0.56
N ARG A 286 -3.16 -4.16 0.51
CA ARG A 286 -1.86 -4.78 0.85
C ARG A 286 -0.70 -3.80 1.01
N ARG A 287 -0.99 -2.50 1.12
CA ARG A 287 -0.01 -1.41 1.18
C ARG A 287 -0.14 -0.65 2.49
N THR A 288 -1.35 -0.19 2.79
CA THR A 288 -1.61 0.63 3.98
C THR A 288 -1.62 -0.27 5.21
N VAL A 289 -0.86 0.09 6.24
CA VAL A 289 -0.86 -0.63 7.52
C VAL A 289 -2.23 -0.43 8.17
N SER A 290 -2.85 -1.51 8.66
CA SER A 290 -4.14 -1.43 9.33
C SER A 290 -3.99 -0.94 10.77
N GLU A 291 -5.05 -0.41 11.37
CA GLU A 291 -5.08 -0.08 12.80
C GLU A 291 -4.72 -1.29 13.69
N LYS A 292 -5.13 -2.50 13.29
CA LYS A 292 -4.76 -3.74 13.98
C LYS A 292 -3.25 -4.01 13.89
N GLY A 293 -2.65 -3.72 12.73
CA GLY A 293 -1.21 -3.80 12.50
C GLY A 293 -0.42 -2.80 13.35
N VAL A 294 -0.84 -1.52 13.34
CA VAL A 294 -0.25 -0.48 14.20
C VAL A 294 -0.39 -0.86 15.68
N GLY A 295 -1.59 -1.22 16.11
CA GLY A 295 -1.84 -1.65 17.48
C GLY A 295 -1.02 -2.89 17.88
N TYR A 296 -0.76 -3.82 16.96
CA TYR A 296 0.13 -4.95 17.20
C TYR A 296 1.57 -4.50 17.48
N VAL A 297 2.13 -3.58 16.68
CA VAL A 297 3.46 -3.02 16.91
C VAL A 297 3.51 -2.24 18.23
N MET A 298 2.50 -1.41 18.51
CA MET A 298 2.46 -0.59 19.73
C MET A 298 2.35 -1.44 21.01
N ARG A 299 1.76 -2.63 20.95
CA ARG A 299 1.79 -3.57 22.09
C ARG A 299 3.20 -4.05 22.43
N HIS A 300 4.04 -4.31 21.43
CA HIS A 300 5.46 -4.64 21.65
C HIS A 300 6.26 -3.41 22.12
N TRP A 301 5.94 -2.22 21.62
CA TRP A 301 6.57 -1.00 22.12
C TRP A 301 6.24 -0.76 23.60
N ALA A 302 4.98 -0.96 24.00
CA ALA A 302 4.53 -0.76 25.37
C ALA A 302 5.22 -1.68 26.39
N THR A 303 5.63 -2.90 26.02
CA THR A 303 6.39 -3.78 26.92
C THR A 303 7.78 -3.24 27.21
N SER A 304 8.35 -2.43 26.32
CA SER A 304 9.67 -1.80 26.49
C SER A 304 9.64 -0.59 27.44
N LEU A 305 8.44 -0.07 27.80
CA LEU A 305 8.26 1.16 28.58
C LEU A 305 7.92 0.94 30.06
N ASN A 306 8.12 -0.26 30.63
CA ASN A 306 7.88 -0.56 32.06
C ASN A 306 6.53 -0.07 32.63
N GLY A 307 5.43 -0.28 31.89
CA GLY A 307 4.08 -0.26 32.43
C GLY A 307 3.51 1.11 32.79
N LYS A 308 2.82 1.73 31.81
CA LYS A 308 1.56 2.45 32.01
C LYS A 308 0.84 2.48 30.66
N GLN A 309 -0.25 1.72 30.54
CA GLN A 309 -1.18 1.92 29.43
C GLN A 309 -1.69 3.36 29.51
N THR A 310 -1.45 4.13 28.46
CA THR A 310 -2.24 5.31 28.12
C THR A 310 -3.18 4.89 26.98
N PRO A 311 -4.50 5.02 27.14
CA PRO A 311 -5.42 4.93 26.02
C PRO A 311 -5.33 6.20 25.16
N ASP A 312 -5.63 6.03 23.87
CA ASP A 312 -5.68 7.02 22.79
C ASP A 312 -4.35 7.62 22.33
N ALA A 313 -3.67 6.85 21.49
CA ALA A 313 -2.86 7.44 20.43
C ALA A 313 -3.81 8.00 19.37
N SER A 314 -4.23 9.24 19.59
CA SER A 314 -4.85 10.11 18.59
C SER A 314 -4.08 10.06 17.26
N HIS A 315 -4.84 10.02 16.17
CA HIS A 315 -4.39 9.86 14.79
C HIS A 315 -3.28 10.85 14.40
N ILE A 316 -2.07 10.33 14.24
CA ILE A 316 -1.00 11.00 13.50
C ILE A 316 -0.76 10.17 12.26
N GLU A 317 -1.26 10.61 11.11
CA GLU A 317 -0.74 10.13 9.82
C GLU A 317 -0.43 11.31 8.91
N ALA A 318 0.84 11.34 8.49
CA ALA A 318 1.39 12.26 7.52
C ALA A 318 0.87 11.89 6.11
N ALA A 319 0.29 12.85 5.42
CA ALA A 319 -0.04 12.73 4.00
C ALA A 319 1.25 12.73 3.17
N CYS A 320 1.37 11.76 2.25
CA CYS A 320 2.54 11.54 1.39
C CYS A 320 2.15 11.69 -0.08
N ASP A 321 3.06 12.17 -0.93
CA ASP A 321 2.95 12.26 -2.41
C ASP A 321 2.50 10.94 -3.08
N ASP A 322 2.66 9.84 -2.36
CA ASP A 322 2.29 8.46 -2.66
C ASP A 322 0.79 8.19 -2.91
N GLU A 323 -0.11 8.99 -2.33
CA GLU A 323 -1.56 8.83 -2.54
C GLU A 323 -2.01 9.39 -3.90
N MET A 324 -1.28 10.38 -4.44
CA MET A 324 -1.52 10.92 -5.80
C MET A 324 -1.21 9.88 -6.88
N LEU A 325 -0.21 9.00 -6.67
CA LEU A 325 0.15 7.94 -7.63
C LEU A 325 -0.94 6.87 -7.77
N ASP A 326 -1.66 6.55 -6.69
CA ASP A 326 -2.77 5.60 -6.74
C ASP A 326 -4.00 6.18 -7.48
N ALA A 327 -4.14 7.51 -7.52
CA ALA A 327 -5.20 8.20 -8.27
C ALA A 327 -4.97 8.12 -9.79
N ILE A 328 -3.72 8.23 -10.27
CA ILE A 328 -3.34 8.19 -11.70
C ILE A 328 -3.86 6.92 -12.40
N LYS A 329 -3.88 5.77 -11.70
CA LYS A 329 -4.32 4.49 -12.28
C LYS A 329 -5.83 4.27 -12.24
N LYS A 330 -6.58 5.10 -11.51
CA LYS A 330 -8.03 4.92 -11.33
C LYS A 330 -8.84 5.32 -12.57
N ASP A 331 -8.17 5.77 -13.63
CA ASP A 331 -8.74 6.54 -14.74
C ASP A 331 -9.13 5.72 -16.01
N THR A 332 -9.33 4.40 -15.92
CA THR A 332 -9.60 3.55 -17.11
C THR A 332 -10.76 2.55 -16.99
N SER A 333 -11.80 2.80 -16.19
CA SER A 333 -13.02 1.98 -16.29
C SER A 333 -14.33 2.70 -15.97
N SER A 334 -15.27 2.64 -16.93
CA SER A 334 -16.69 3.08 -16.98
C SER A 334 -16.97 4.30 -17.87
N GLU A 335 -17.62 4.07 -19.02
CA GLU A 335 -17.63 4.93 -20.21
C GLU A 335 -18.70 6.04 -20.33
N LEU A 336 -19.65 6.26 -19.41
CA LEU A 336 -20.46 7.50 -19.42
C LEU A 336 -20.91 7.89 -18.00
N GLY A 337 -20.55 9.09 -17.55
CA GLY A 337 -21.01 9.66 -16.28
C GLY A 337 -22.53 9.86 -16.19
N THR A 338 -23.05 9.76 -14.97
CA THR A 338 -24.46 10.01 -14.62
C THR A 338 -24.70 11.51 -14.47
N PRO A 339 -25.67 12.11 -15.19
CA PRO A 339 -25.91 13.55 -15.18
C PRO A 339 -26.27 14.15 -13.81
N LEU A 340 -26.92 13.37 -12.93
CA LEU A 340 -27.32 13.81 -11.60
C LEU A 340 -26.30 13.35 -10.54
N THR A 341 -25.68 14.31 -9.87
CA THR A 341 -24.73 14.10 -8.78
C THR A 341 -25.30 14.65 -7.48
N LEU A 342 -25.19 13.89 -6.40
CA LEU A 342 -25.66 14.22 -5.06
C LEU A 342 -24.47 14.34 -4.12
N ILE A 343 -24.36 15.48 -3.43
CA ILE A 343 -23.24 15.77 -2.54
C ILE A 343 -23.75 16.37 -1.24
N GLY A 344 -23.77 15.60 -0.15
CA GLY A 344 -24.19 16.15 1.13
C GLY A 344 -23.96 15.20 2.29
N ASP A 345 -24.68 15.46 3.37
CA ASP A 345 -24.69 14.61 4.56
C ASP A 345 -25.72 13.48 4.48
N SER A 346 -26.13 12.94 5.63
CA SER A 346 -27.12 11.87 5.75
C SER A 346 -28.44 12.17 5.06
N HIS A 347 -28.83 13.45 4.90
CA HIS A 347 -30.03 13.85 4.15
C HIS A 347 -29.92 13.43 2.68
N PHE A 348 -28.74 13.58 2.09
CA PHE A 348 -28.47 13.24 0.69
C PHE A 348 -28.35 11.73 0.47
N GLY A 349 -27.96 10.97 1.50
CA GLY A 349 -28.06 9.51 1.50
C GLY A 349 -29.52 9.02 1.44
N LYS A 350 -30.44 9.68 2.16
CA LYS A 350 -31.88 9.38 2.12
C LYS A 350 -32.50 9.82 0.79
N LEU A 351 -32.13 10.99 0.29
CA LEU A 351 -32.61 11.52 -0.99
C LEU A 351 -32.17 10.65 -2.19
N ALA A 352 -30.93 10.15 -2.18
CA ALA A 352 -30.44 9.23 -3.23
C ALA A 352 -31.33 7.98 -3.34
N LYS A 353 -31.69 7.37 -2.21
CA LYS A 353 -32.60 6.21 -2.16
C LYS A 353 -33.98 6.55 -2.71
N SER A 354 -34.51 7.74 -2.43
CA SER A 354 -35.78 8.20 -3.00
C SER A 354 -35.71 8.39 -4.52
N PHE A 355 -34.62 8.93 -5.06
CA PHE A 355 -34.44 9.02 -6.51
C PHE A 355 -34.36 7.64 -7.18
N GLU A 356 -33.66 6.68 -6.56
CA GLU A 356 -33.63 5.29 -7.04
C GLU A 356 -35.03 4.66 -7.07
N ARG A 357 -35.85 4.86 -6.02
CA ARG A 357 -37.26 4.41 -5.98
C ARG A 357 -38.10 5.01 -7.10
N LEU A 358 -37.80 6.23 -7.53
CA LEU A 358 -38.45 6.91 -8.65
C LEU A 358 -37.83 6.60 -10.02
N GLY A 359 -36.86 5.67 -10.09
CA GLY A 359 -36.20 5.25 -11.31
C GLY A 359 -35.21 6.28 -11.89
N GLN A 360 -34.77 7.25 -11.09
CA GLN A 360 -33.77 8.24 -11.47
C GLN A 360 -32.38 7.80 -10.99
N SER A 361 -31.47 7.55 -11.93
CA SER A 361 -30.07 7.27 -11.59
C SER A 361 -29.37 8.53 -11.10
N CYS A 362 -28.58 8.39 -10.03
CA CYS A 362 -27.72 9.43 -9.47
C CYS A 362 -26.35 8.85 -9.08
N CYS A 363 -25.32 9.71 -9.08
CA CYS A 363 -24.02 9.43 -8.48
C CYS A 363 -23.91 10.16 -7.14
N GLY A 364 -23.35 9.52 -6.11
CA GLY A 364 -23.15 10.14 -4.80
C GLY A 364 -24.34 9.98 -3.84
N GLY A 365 -24.47 10.92 -2.90
CA GLY A 365 -25.42 10.86 -1.79
C GLY A 365 -24.79 11.46 -0.53
N MET A 366 -24.72 10.68 0.54
CA MET A 366 -23.95 11.06 1.72
C MET A 366 -22.45 10.89 1.43
N VAL A 367 -21.67 11.95 1.62
CA VAL A 367 -20.20 11.96 1.38
C VAL A 367 -19.39 12.24 2.63
N MET A 368 -20.03 12.81 3.64
CA MET A 368 -19.44 13.22 4.92
C MET A 368 -20.57 13.38 5.94
N ASN A 369 -20.32 13.30 7.24
CA ASN A 369 -21.35 13.70 8.20
C ASN A 369 -21.54 15.22 8.19
N GLY A 370 -22.71 15.68 8.64
CA GLY A 370 -22.98 17.10 8.78
C GLY A 370 -21.99 17.81 9.72
N SER A 371 -21.55 17.14 10.79
CA SER A 371 -20.49 17.66 11.67
C SER A 371 -19.16 17.80 10.94
N GLY A 372 -18.84 16.95 9.97
CA GLY A 372 -17.63 17.07 9.15
C GLY A 372 -17.61 18.37 8.33
N PHE A 373 -18.74 18.74 7.74
CA PHE A 373 -18.87 20.01 7.02
C PHE A 373 -18.87 21.23 7.94
N ALA A 374 -19.60 21.17 9.06
CA ALA A 374 -19.66 22.29 10.01
C ALA A 374 -18.29 22.55 10.69
N GLU A 375 -17.56 21.50 11.04
CA GLU A 375 -16.30 21.58 11.79
C GLU A 375 -15.05 21.70 10.88
N HIS A 376 -15.21 22.07 9.61
CA HIS A 376 -14.12 22.22 8.63
C HIS A 376 -13.21 20.98 8.54
N LYS A 377 -13.77 19.77 8.61
CA LYS A 377 -13.03 18.51 8.47
C LYS A 377 -12.78 18.18 6.99
N PHE A 378 -12.27 19.15 6.25
CA PHE A 378 -11.88 19.06 4.85
C PHE A 378 -10.84 20.13 4.52
N THR A 379 -10.13 19.95 3.40
CA THR A 379 -9.24 20.98 2.85
C THR A 379 -9.61 21.30 1.41
N LEU A 380 -9.54 22.58 1.05
CA LEU A 380 -9.71 23.02 -0.33
C LEU A 380 -8.41 22.77 -1.11
N THR A 381 -8.50 22.12 -2.27
CA THR A 381 -7.30 21.96 -3.10
C THR A 381 -7.05 23.18 -3.99
N LYS A 382 -5.85 23.27 -4.59
CA LYS A 382 -5.48 24.36 -5.50
C LYS A 382 -5.77 24.05 -6.97
N ASP A 383 -5.87 22.77 -7.34
CA ASP A 383 -5.99 22.30 -8.73
C ASP A 383 -7.08 21.22 -8.84
N ALA A 384 -8.09 21.47 -9.69
CA ALA A 384 -9.20 20.59 -10.15
C ALA A 384 -10.08 19.87 -9.10
N ASP A 385 -9.54 19.37 -7.99
CA ASP A 385 -10.27 18.67 -6.94
C ASP A 385 -10.92 19.68 -5.99
N ILE A 386 -12.25 19.81 -6.03
CA ILE A 386 -12.96 20.86 -5.27
C ILE A 386 -12.58 20.90 -3.78
N MET A 387 -12.48 19.72 -3.14
CA MET A 387 -12.03 19.52 -1.75
C MET A 387 -11.52 18.10 -1.53
N VAL A 388 -10.76 17.90 -0.45
CA VAL A 388 -10.42 16.57 0.11
C VAL A 388 -11.03 16.43 1.50
N PRO A 389 -11.89 15.42 1.75
CA PRO A 389 -12.46 15.21 3.06
C PRO A 389 -11.40 14.69 4.05
N LEU A 390 -11.33 15.32 5.23
CA LEU A 390 -10.42 14.97 6.33
C LEU A 390 -11.13 14.24 7.47
N GLU A 391 -12.47 14.19 7.45
CA GLU A 391 -13.29 13.52 8.47
C GLU A 391 -12.93 12.05 8.67
N SER A 392 -12.88 11.25 7.59
CA SER A 392 -12.57 9.82 7.68
C SER A 392 -12.10 9.25 6.33
N ALA A 393 -11.48 8.07 6.37
CA ALA A 393 -11.13 7.32 5.16
C ALA A 393 -12.38 6.86 4.37
N GLU A 394 -13.51 6.66 5.04
CA GLU A 394 -14.79 6.35 4.40
C GLU A 394 -15.31 7.54 3.61
N SER A 395 -15.28 8.74 4.18
CA SER A 395 -15.65 10.00 3.50
C SER A 395 -14.79 10.24 2.24
N ARG A 396 -13.48 9.92 2.29
CA ARG A 396 -12.59 9.94 1.11
C ARG A 396 -12.97 8.93 0.04
N ARG A 397 -13.36 7.71 0.43
CA ARG A 397 -13.83 6.68 -0.51
C ARG A 397 -15.17 7.06 -1.15
N LEU A 398 -16.05 7.72 -0.43
CA LEU A 398 -17.35 8.20 -0.93
C LEU A 398 -17.20 9.38 -1.89
N TRP A 399 -16.16 10.21 -1.71
CA TRP A 399 -15.87 11.36 -2.56
C TRP A 399 -15.30 10.99 -3.94
N GLN A 400 -14.49 9.93 -4.03
CA GLN A 400 -13.85 9.59 -5.30
C GLN A 400 -14.84 9.29 -6.45
N PRO A 401 -15.89 8.46 -6.28
CA PRO A 401 -16.85 8.22 -7.36
C PRO A 401 -17.48 9.51 -7.89
N ILE A 402 -17.63 10.52 -7.03
CA ILE A 402 -18.19 11.83 -7.39
C ILE A 402 -17.23 12.61 -8.26
N ILE A 403 -15.94 12.72 -7.87
CA ILE A 403 -14.91 13.36 -8.71
C ILE A 403 -14.88 12.68 -10.08
N ASN A 404 -14.77 11.36 -10.11
CA ASN A 404 -14.72 10.60 -11.35
C ASN A 404 -15.95 10.84 -12.24
N ASN A 405 -17.15 10.94 -11.63
CA ASN A 405 -18.37 11.23 -12.35
C ASN A 405 -18.36 12.64 -12.96
N LEU A 406 -18.00 13.66 -12.17
CA LEU A 406 -17.93 15.06 -12.62
C LEU A 406 -16.90 15.22 -13.75
N ASP A 407 -15.71 14.64 -13.59
CA ASP A 407 -14.65 14.63 -14.60
C ASP A 407 -15.10 13.93 -15.89
N SER A 408 -15.79 12.80 -15.77
CA SER A 408 -16.30 12.07 -16.94
C SER A 408 -17.32 12.88 -17.73
N LEU A 409 -18.19 13.65 -17.06
CA LEU A 409 -19.16 14.54 -17.72
C LEU A 409 -18.47 15.72 -18.40
N CYS A 410 -17.41 16.26 -17.77
CA CYS A 410 -16.58 17.30 -18.36
C CYS A 410 -15.87 16.79 -19.63
N ARG A 411 -15.18 15.65 -19.56
CA ARG A 411 -14.50 15.00 -20.69
C ARG A 411 -15.46 14.65 -21.83
N ALA A 412 -16.66 14.19 -21.50
CA ALA A 412 -17.70 13.85 -22.48
C ALA A 412 -18.42 15.09 -23.06
N GLN A 413 -18.07 16.31 -22.64
CA GLN A 413 -18.73 17.57 -23.04
C GLN A 413 -20.24 17.60 -22.73
N ARG A 414 -20.66 16.98 -21.61
CA ARG A 414 -22.07 16.87 -21.18
C ARG A 414 -22.42 17.78 -19.99
N LEU A 415 -21.68 18.87 -19.81
CA LEU A 415 -21.88 19.81 -18.70
C LEU A 415 -23.27 20.46 -18.71
N SER A 416 -23.88 20.66 -19.89
CA SER A 416 -25.25 21.19 -20.00
C SER A 416 -26.32 20.29 -19.37
N GLU A 417 -26.03 19.00 -19.21
CA GLU A 417 -26.92 18.03 -18.56
C GLU A 417 -26.54 17.80 -17.08
N SER A 418 -25.39 18.32 -16.63
CA SER A 418 -24.80 18.00 -15.34
C SER A 418 -25.41 18.82 -14.20
N TRP A 419 -26.17 18.13 -13.35
CA TRP A 419 -26.75 18.66 -12.13
C TRP A 419 -26.01 18.16 -10.90
N VAL A 420 -25.72 19.08 -9.98
CA VAL A 420 -25.16 18.80 -8.65
C VAL A 420 -26.13 19.33 -7.61
N LEU A 421 -26.68 18.43 -6.79
CA LEU A 421 -27.51 18.80 -5.66
C LEU A 421 -26.67 18.73 -4.38
N THR A 422 -26.83 19.70 -3.49
CA THR A 422 -26.07 19.73 -2.22
C THR A 422 -26.79 20.45 -1.07
N ASN A 423 -26.44 20.10 0.17
CA ASN A 423 -26.77 20.87 1.38
C ASN A 423 -25.52 21.34 2.15
N ILE A 424 -24.38 21.44 1.49
CA ILE A 424 -23.15 21.96 2.13
C ILE A 424 -23.40 23.39 2.63
N GLY A 425 -23.11 23.63 3.92
CA GLY A 425 -23.33 24.92 4.58
C GLY A 425 -24.72 25.08 5.22
N LEU A 426 -25.58 24.07 5.10
CA LEU A 426 -26.95 24.08 5.62
C LEU A 426 -27.18 23.09 6.76
N GLN A 427 -26.12 22.62 7.42
CA GLN A 427 -26.21 21.80 8.64
C GLN A 427 -26.73 22.63 9.83
N THR A 428 -28.00 23.07 9.75
CA THR A 428 -28.57 24.14 10.57
C THR A 428 -28.60 23.82 12.06
N HIS A 429 -28.70 22.54 12.42
CA HIS A 429 -28.59 22.04 13.79
C HIS A 429 -27.20 22.28 14.42
N LYS A 430 -26.18 22.62 13.63
CA LYS A 430 -24.82 23.00 14.06
C LYS A 430 -24.52 24.47 13.78
N THR A 431 -24.78 24.92 12.56
CA THR A 431 -24.37 26.26 12.12
C THR A 431 -25.18 27.39 12.73
N VAL A 432 -26.46 27.16 13.08
CA VAL A 432 -27.29 28.19 13.75
C VAL A 432 -26.82 28.45 15.19
N PRO A 433 -26.58 27.42 16.03
CA PRO A 433 -25.91 27.63 17.32
C PRO A 433 -24.57 28.38 17.22
N GLU A 434 -23.74 28.03 16.22
CA GLU A 434 -22.47 28.71 15.97
C GLU A 434 -22.65 30.18 15.59
N PHE A 435 -23.62 30.49 14.73
CA PHE A 435 -23.97 31.87 14.38
C PHE A 435 -24.38 32.68 15.62
N ILE A 436 -25.23 32.12 16.49
CA ILE A 436 -25.65 32.80 17.72
C ILE A 436 -24.46 33.02 18.66
N GLN A 437 -23.54 32.06 18.75
CA GLN A 437 -22.32 32.21 19.54
C GLN A 437 -21.39 33.28 18.95
N TRP A 438 -21.25 33.30 17.63
CA TRP A 438 -20.48 34.32 16.90
C TRP A 438 -21.05 35.72 17.11
N MET A 439 -22.38 35.89 16.99
CA MET A 439 -23.06 37.15 17.27
C MET A 439 -22.82 37.64 18.69
N ARG A 440 -22.81 36.73 19.69
CA ARG A 440 -22.50 37.09 21.08
C ARG A 440 -21.06 37.54 21.28
N ALA A 441 -20.14 37.00 20.49
CA ALA A 441 -18.71 37.31 20.59
C ALA A 441 -18.35 38.60 19.85
N GLU A 442 -18.79 38.73 18.60
CA GLU A 442 -18.37 39.80 17.69
C GLU A 442 -19.32 41.01 17.67
N ARG A 443 -20.62 40.79 17.91
CA ARG A 443 -21.68 41.82 17.78
C ARG A 443 -22.74 41.76 18.90
N PRO A 444 -22.34 41.74 20.18
CA PRO A 444 -23.26 41.56 21.31
C PRO A 444 -24.38 42.62 21.36
N GLU A 445 -24.12 43.83 20.87
CA GLU A 445 -25.08 44.94 20.81
C GLU A 445 -26.22 44.71 19.81
N ARG A 446 -26.03 43.83 18.82
CA ARG A 446 -27.00 43.52 17.75
C ARG A 446 -27.84 42.27 18.01
N LEU A 447 -27.65 41.56 19.12
CA LEU A 447 -28.36 40.31 19.43
C LEU A 447 -29.89 40.42 19.44
N ASN A 448 -30.44 41.61 19.72
CA ASN A 448 -31.88 41.86 19.73
C ASN A 448 -32.41 42.39 18.39
N GLN A 449 -31.54 42.65 17.42
CA GLN A 449 -31.86 43.19 16.10
C GLN A 449 -30.88 42.66 15.06
N ILE A 450 -31.03 41.38 14.72
CA ILE A 450 -30.24 40.70 13.69
C ILE A 450 -30.86 41.00 12.33
N ASP A 451 -30.07 41.47 11.37
CA ASP A 451 -30.48 41.66 9.98
C ASP A 451 -29.68 40.79 9.01
N ILE A 452 -29.96 40.92 7.71
CA ILE A 452 -29.33 40.10 6.67
C ILE A 452 -27.81 40.34 6.56
N GLU A 453 -27.33 41.55 6.89
CA GLU A 453 -25.91 41.88 6.80
C GLU A 453 -25.11 41.07 7.83
N ASP A 454 -25.68 40.85 9.02
CA ASP A 454 -25.06 40.02 10.07
C ASP A 454 -24.87 38.57 9.62
N TYR A 455 -25.83 38.00 8.89
CA TYR A 455 -25.71 36.65 8.32
C TYR A 455 -24.64 36.59 7.22
N LEU A 456 -24.62 37.57 6.32
CA LEU A 456 -23.65 37.62 5.21
C LEU A 456 -22.21 37.74 5.74
N GLU A 457 -22.00 38.54 6.78
CA GLU A 457 -20.69 38.64 7.44
C GLU A 457 -20.29 37.34 8.12
N PHE A 458 -21.22 36.67 8.81
CA PHE A 458 -20.95 35.34 9.36
C PHE A 458 -20.60 34.33 8.26
N PHE A 459 -21.30 34.35 7.13
CA PHE A 459 -21.00 33.44 6.03
C PHE A 459 -19.60 33.67 5.46
N ASP A 460 -19.19 34.93 5.29
CA ASP A 460 -17.84 35.25 4.84
C ASP A 460 -16.75 34.91 5.87
N ALA A 461 -17.03 35.09 7.16
CA ALA A 461 -16.07 34.82 8.22
C ALA A 461 -15.92 33.33 8.53
N ASN A 462 -17.03 32.59 8.53
CA ASN A 462 -17.10 31.24 9.09
C ASN A 462 -17.49 30.17 8.07
N MET A 463 -18.25 30.49 7.03
CA MET A 463 -18.75 29.50 6.05
C MET A 463 -18.04 29.58 4.69
N ARG A 464 -16.97 30.38 4.58
CA ARG A 464 -16.28 30.65 3.31
C ARG A 464 -15.79 29.39 2.61
N ASP A 465 -15.26 28.41 3.35
CA ASP A 465 -14.71 27.19 2.76
C ASP A 465 -15.81 26.30 2.17
N GLN A 466 -16.91 26.14 2.91
CA GLN A 466 -18.12 25.42 2.49
C GLN A 466 -18.72 26.09 1.25
N MET A 467 -18.82 27.42 1.25
CA MET A 467 -19.33 28.16 0.11
C MET A 467 -18.40 28.05 -1.11
N THR A 468 -17.09 28.01 -0.89
CA THR A 468 -16.09 27.85 -1.95
C THR A 468 -16.23 26.49 -2.67
N ILE A 469 -16.59 25.43 -1.95
CA ILE A 469 -16.85 24.10 -2.55
C ILE A 469 -17.97 24.19 -3.59
N VAL A 470 -19.12 24.74 -3.18
CA VAL A 470 -20.32 24.88 -4.03
C VAL A 470 -20.03 25.80 -5.21
N PHE A 471 -19.31 26.90 -4.98
CA PHE A 471 -18.96 27.84 -6.03
C PHE A 471 -18.01 27.24 -7.07
N ARG A 472 -17.01 26.46 -6.65
CA ARG A 472 -16.08 25.78 -7.57
C ARG A 472 -16.78 24.77 -8.48
N LEU A 473 -17.75 24.02 -7.96
CA LEU A 473 -18.59 23.13 -8.76
C LEU A 473 -19.31 23.89 -9.87
N LYS A 474 -19.84 25.08 -9.57
CA LYS A 474 -20.47 25.96 -10.56
C LYS A 474 -19.47 26.50 -11.57
N GLU A 475 -18.31 27.00 -11.13
CA GLU A 475 -17.26 27.54 -12.01
C GLU A 475 -16.69 26.48 -12.97
N GLN A 476 -16.74 25.20 -12.59
CA GLN A 476 -16.42 24.07 -13.47
C GLN A 476 -17.50 23.80 -14.54
N GLY A 477 -18.59 24.58 -14.56
CA GLY A 477 -19.66 24.51 -15.55
C GLY A 477 -20.81 23.57 -15.18
N HIS A 478 -20.81 23.00 -13.97
CA HIS A 478 -21.94 22.21 -13.48
C HIS A 478 -23.09 23.11 -13.03
N ARG A 479 -24.32 22.63 -13.17
CA ARG A 479 -25.49 23.30 -12.61
C ARG A 479 -25.67 22.86 -11.17
N VAL A 480 -25.53 23.80 -10.25
CA VAL A 480 -25.56 23.52 -8.81
C VAL A 480 -26.85 24.05 -8.20
N MET A 481 -27.57 23.19 -7.48
CA MET A 481 -28.75 23.54 -6.69
C MET A 481 -28.52 23.18 -5.22
N VAL A 482 -28.58 24.19 -4.36
CA VAL A 482 -28.49 24.05 -2.91
C VAL A 482 -29.87 23.79 -2.34
N ILE A 483 -30.01 22.82 -1.44
CA ILE A 483 -31.30 22.40 -0.87
C ILE A 483 -31.30 22.65 0.64
N SER A 484 -32.31 23.37 1.13
CA SER A 484 -32.46 23.65 2.57
C SER A 484 -32.68 22.37 3.40
N ASP A 485 -32.30 22.41 4.68
CA ASP A 485 -32.66 21.39 5.66
C ASP A 485 -34.20 21.28 5.84
N THR A 486 -34.63 20.24 6.56
CA THR A 486 -36.05 19.92 6.77
C THR A 486 -36.74 20.90 7.73
N PRO A 487 -38.09 20.98 7.75
CA PRO A 487 -38.82 21.87 8.66
C PRO A 487 -39.13 21.26 10.03
N PHE A 488 -38.68 20.03 10.34
CA PHE A 488 -39.25 19.25 11.44
C PHE A 488 -38.99 19.82 12.84
N TRP A 489 -37.93 20.61 13.02
CA TRP A 489 -37.59 21.27 14.29
C TRP A 489 -38.72 22.18 14.83
N GLN A 490 -39.66 22.64 14.00
CA GLN A 490 -40.75 23.49 14.47
C GLN A 490 -41.90 22.74 15.16
N TYR A 491 -41.94 21.41 15.02
CA TYR A 491 -43.05 20.58 15.50
C TYR A 491 -42.76 19.84 16.82
N PHE A 492 -41.53 19.93 17.33
CA PHE A 492 -41.16 19.30 18.60
C PHE A 492 -40.93 20.35 19.69
N GLU A 493 -41.42 20.08 20.91
CA GLU A 493 -41.32 21.02 22.04
C GLU A 493 -39.86 21.43 22.35
N ASP A 494 -38.93 20.49 22.25
CA ASP A 494 -37.52 20.71 22.60
C ASP A 494 -36.76 21.55 21.57
N SER A 495 -37.29 21.72 20.34
CA SER A 495 -36.60 22.42 19.25
C SER A 495 -37.40 23.57 18.62
N LYS A 496 -38.72 23.68 18.85
CA LYS A 496 -39.57 24.73 18.27
C LYS A 496 -39.13 26.15 18.62
N GLY A 497 -38.39 26.34 19.72
CA GLY A 497 -37.84 27.65 20.09
C GLY A 497 -36.78 28.17 19.12
N MET A 498 -36.08 27.28 18.40
CA MET A 498 -35.07 27.64 17.41
C MET A 498 -35.66 28.00 16.05
N ALA A 499 -36.97 27.81 15.89
CA ALA A 499 -37.65 27.89 14.62
C ALA A 499 -37.41 29.18 13.81
N PRO A 500 -37.59 30.37 14.40
CA PRO A 500 -37.40 31.61 13.67
C PRO A 500 -35.95 31.82 13.22
N PHE A 501 -34.98 31.36 14.03
CA PHE A 501 -33.55 31.51 13.74
C PHE A 501 -33.11 30.60 12.60
N VAL A 502 -33.62 29.37 12.57
CA VAL A 502 -33.31 28.41 11.51
C VAL A 502 -33.91 28.87 10.17
N MET A 503 -35.16 29.35 10.15
CA MET A 503 -35.75 29.92 8.93
C MET A 503 -34.99 31.14 8.44
N ALA A 504 -34.71 32.10 9.32
CA ALA A 504 -33.98 33.32 8.95
C ALA A 504 -32.58 33.00 8.40
N TYR A 505 -31.89 32.01 8.97
CA TYR A 505 -30.60 31.53 8.46
C TYR A 505 -30.74 30.95 7.05
N MET A 506 -31.76 30.12 6.79
CA MET A 506 -32.01 29.53 5.47
C MET A 506 -32.39 30.60 4.43
N ASP A 507 -33.23 31.57 4.80
CA ASP A 507 -33.61 32.70 3.93
C ASP A 507 -32.40 33.58 3.59
N ALA A 508 -31.52 33.84 4.56
CA ALA A 508 -30.27 34.58 4.32
C ALA A 508 -29.31 33.79 3.41
N MET A 509 -29.19 32.47 3.61
CA MET A 509 -28.39 31.59 2.76
C MET A 509 -28.94 31.52 1.32
N GLU A 510 -30.27 31.46 1.16
CA GLU A 510 -30.94 31.57 -0.14
C GLU A 510 -30.56 32.87 -0.84
N TYR A 511 -30.65 34.00 -0.12
CA TYR A 511 -30.27 35.30 -0.66
C TYR A 511 -28.80 35.33 -1.10
N ALA A 512 -27.87 34.83 -0.28
CA ALA A 512 -26.45 34.77 -0.60
C ALA A 512 -26.19 33.96 -1.88
N TRP A 513 -26.82 32.78 -2.02
CA TRP A 513 -26.66 31.95 -3.21
C TRP A 513 -27.25 32.58 -4.47
N GLN A 514 -28.39 33.26 -4.36
CA GLN A 514 -28.97 34.01 -5.48
C GLN A 514 -28.03 35.12 -5.97
N GLN A 515 -27.36 35.84 -5.07
CA GLN A 515 -26.35 36.84 -5.46
C GLN A 515 -25.15 36.21 -6.17
N MET A 516 -24.79 34.98 -5.81
CA MET A 516 -23.72 34.21 -6.45
C MET A 516 -24.18 33.43 -7.69
N GLY A 517 -25.44 33.57 -8.10
CA GLY A 517 -26.04 32.87 -9.25
C GLY A 517 -26.03 31.34 -9.12
N VAL A 518 -26.12 30.81 -7.89
CA VAL A 518 -26.33 29.39 -7.60
C VAL A 518 -27.82 29.18 -7.33
N GLU A 519 -28.40 28.09 -7.87
CA GLU A 519 -29.82 27.81 -7.66
C GLU A 519 -30.07 27.36 -6.21
N PHE A 520 -31.22 27.72 -5.63
CA PHE A 520 -31.58 27.34 -4.27
C PHE A 520 -33.02 26.81 -4.23
N PHE A 521 -33.22 25.67 -3.56
CA PHE A 521 -34.54 25.10 -3.30
C PHE A 521 -34.82 25.12 -1.80
N HIS A 522 -35.70 26.03 -1.38
CA HIS A 522 -36.08 26.16 0.03
C HIS A 522 -37.12 25.09 0.44
N ALA A 523 -36.65 23.86 0.62
CA ALA A 523 -37.48 22.69 0.92
C ALA A 523 -38.37 22.87 2.16
N ALA A 524 -37.87 23.50 3.24
CA ALA A 524 -38.66 23.75 4.44
C ALA A 524 -39.86 24.68 4.18
N ARG A 525 -39.64 25.80 3.46
CA ARG A 525 -40.70 26.76 3.10
C ARG A 525 -41.77 26.12 2.23
N VAL A 526 -41.35 25.45 1.14
CA VAL A 526 -42.26 24.77 0.21
C VAL A 526 -43.06 23.67 0.92
N PHE A 527 -42.41 22.90 1.81
CA PHE A 527 -43.10 21.86 2.58
C PHE A 527 -44.19 22.45 3.48
N ASN A 528 -43.88 23.54 4.20
CA ASN A 528 -44.81 24.20 5.10
C ASN A 528 -46.03 24.81 4.38
N GLU A 529 -45.86 25.23 3.13
CA GLU A 529 -46.93 25.78 2.30
C GLU A 529 -47.86 24.70 1.74
N GLU A 530 -47.33 23.51 1.44
CA GLU A 530 -48.07 22.46 0.74
C GLU A 530 -48.61 21.34 1.65
N VAL A 531 -47.96 21.08 2.78
CA VAL A 531 -48.26 19.91 3.63
C VAL A 531 -49.02 20.34 4.89
N ASN A 532 -50.31 19.99 4.94
CA ASN A 532 -51.18 20.31 6.06
C ASN A 532 -50.94 19.42 7.31
N ASP A 533 -50.51 18.16 7.11
CA ASP A 533 -50.19 17.22 8.20
C ASP A 533 -48.73 16.78 8.09
N PRO A 534 -47.81 17.41 8.84
CA PRO A 534 -46.37 17.21 8.70
C PRO A 534 -45.85 15.98 9.45
N MET A 535 -46.54 15.51 10.48
CA MET A 535 -46.04 14.45 11.36
C MET A 535 -45.82 13.08 10.68
N PRO A 536 -46.62 12.64 9.70
CA PRO A 536 -46.36 11.43 8.91
C PRO A 536 -45.05 11.46 8.11
N TYR A 537 -44.45 12.63 7.93
CA TYR A 537 -43.20 12.83 7.19
C TYR A 537 -41.98 12.93 8.12
N ALA A 538 -42.18 13.08 9.43
CA ALA A 538 -41.11 13.20 10.41
C ALA A 538 -40.35 11.87 10.59
N SER A 539 -39.09 11.95 11.05
CA SER A 539 -38.31 10.77 11.40
C SER A 539 -38.96 10.00 12.55
N THR A 540 -39.02 8.67 12.44
CA THR A 540 -39.47 7.78 13.52
C THR A 540 -38.33 7.34 14.45
N PHE A 541 -37.11 7.82 14.19
CA PHE A 541 -35.93 7.46 14.97
C PHE A 541 -35.95 8.12 16.35
N ILE A 542 -35.66 7.31 17.37
CA ILE A 542 -35.51 7.74 18.77
C ILE A 542 -34.14 7.23 19.23
N SER A 543 -33.30 8.13 19.75
CA SER A 543 -31.97 7.79 20.26
C SER A 543 -32.06 7.02 21.58
N ALA A 544 -30.94 6.41 21.98
CA ALA A 544 -30.86 5.56 23.18
C ALA A 544 -31.17 6.30 24.50
N ASP A 545 -31.02 7.62 24.52
CA ASP A 545 -31.37 8.51 25.64
C ASP A 545 -32.84 8.97 25.61
N GLY A 546 -33.64 8.51 24.64
CA GLY A 546 -35.05 8.85 24.49
C GLY A 546 -35.32 10.12 23.68
N SER A 547 -34.28 10.80 23.16
CA SER A 547 -34.46 12.00 22.35
C SER A 547 -34.99 11.67 20.94
N ARG A 548 -35.84 12.53 20.39
CA ARG A 548 -36.41 12.36 19.03
C ARG A 548 -35.53 13.05 18.00
N ASP A 549 -35.38 12.42 16.83
CA ASP A 549 -34.72 13.01 15.67
C ASP A 549 -35.63 14.08 15.03
N TYR A 550 -35.44 15.33 15.46
CA TYR A 550 -36.19 16.49 14.96
C TYR A 550 -35.54 17.18 13.76
N PHE A 551 -34.37 16.70 13.30
CA PHE A 551 -33.60 17.33 12.23
C PHE A 551 -33.75 16.59 10.90
N HIS A 552 -33.98 15.28 10.90
CA HIS A 552 -34.32 14.55 9.67
C HIS A 552 -35.82 14.33 9.46
N GLY A 553 -36.20 14.14 8.20
CA GLY A 553 -37.44 13.45 7.83
C GLY A 553 -37.33 11.92 7.82
N GLY A 554 -38.50 11.29 7.73
CA GLY A 554 -38.67 9.88 7.34
C GLY A 554 -38.68 9.70 5.82
N ASP A 555 -38.83 8.47 5.34
CA ASP A 555 -38.82 8.15 3.90
C ASP A 555 -39.85 8.95 3.09
N SER A 556 -41.07 9.13 3.62
CA SER A 556 -42.14 9.89 2.98
C SER A 556 -41.72 11.32 2.65
N TYR A 557 -40.86 11.95 3.47
CA TYR A 557 -40.36 13.30 3.23
C TYR A 557 -39.42 13.34 2.03
N TYR A 558 -38.48 12.41 1.95
CA TYR A 558 -37.51 12.38 0.87
C TYR A 558 -38.16 11.95 -0.45
N ASP A 559 -39.21 11.11 -0.40
CA ASP A 559 -40.00 10.77 -1.59
C ASP A 559 -40.78 11.99 -2.10
N TRP A 560 -41.40 12.78 -1.19
CA TRP A 560 -42.01 14.06 -1.54
C TRP A 560 -40.99 15.03 -2.14
N LEU A 561 -39.83 15.18 -1.51
CA LEU A 561 -38.77 16.09 -1.95
C LEU A 561 -38.23 15.70 -3.33
N ALA A 562 -37.92 14.42 -3.55
CA ALA A 562 -37.49 13.91 -4.85
C ALA A 562 -38.55 14.16 -5.93
N GLY A 563 -39.84 13.98 -5.59
CA GLY A 563 -40.96 14.28 -6.48
C GLY A 563 -41.06 15.77 -6.88
N LYS A 564 -40.63 16.69 -6.01
CA LYS A 564 -40.57 18.14 -6.30
C LYS A 564 -39.36 18.54 -7.11
N LEU A 565 -38.21 17.93 -6.86
CA LEU A 565 -36.96 18.23 -7.56
C LEU A 565 -36.95 17.69 -8.98
N LEU A 566 -37.49 16.49 -9.21
CA LEU A 566 -37.38 15.81 -10.52
C LEU A 566 -37.95 16.61 -11.70
N PRO A 567 -39.11 17.30 -11.61
CA PRO A 567 -39.58 18.20 -12.66
C PRO A 567 -38.65 19.38 -12.92
N LEU A 568 -38.04 19.97 -11.87
CA LEU A 568 -37.12 21.10 -11.98
C LEU A 568 -35.85 20.70 -12.75
N LEU A 569 -35.32 19.50 -12.47
CA LEU A 569 -34.16 18.96 -13.17
C LEU A 569 -34.42 18.71 -14.67
N LYS A 570 -35.68 18.40 -15.03
CA LYS A 570 -36.11 18.09 -16.41
C LYS A 570 -36.53 19.32 -17.22
N ALA A 571 -37.05 20.36 -16.57
CA ALA A 571 -37.61 21.55 -17.23
C ALA A 571 -36.60 22.33 -18.09
N CYS A 572 -35.30 22.08 -17.92
CA CYS A 572 -34.24 22.78 -18.64
C CYS A 572 -33.67 22.05 -19.87
N ARG A 573 -34.32 20.99 -20.37
CA ARG A 573 -33.92 20.31 -21.62
C ARG A 573 -34.37 21.00 -22.91
N ILE A 574 -34.95 22.19 -22.82
CA ILE A 574 -35.38 22.98 -23.98
C ILE A 574 -34.56 24.27 -23.97
N TRP A 575 -33.45 24.26 -24.72
CA TRP A 575 -33.07 25.21 -25.79
C TRP A 575 -31.69 24.82 -26.33
#